data_AF-A0A543C034-F1
#
_entry.id   AF-A0A543C034-F1
#
_cell.length_a   1.000
_cell.length_b   1.000
_cell.length_c   1.000
_cell.angle_alpha   90.00
_cell.angle_beta   90.00
_cell.angle_gamma   90.00
#
_symmetry.space_group_name_H-M   'P 1'
#
loop_
_entity.id
_entity.type
_entity.pdbx_description
1 polymer ?
#
loop_
_entity_poly.entity_id
_entity_poly.type
_entity_poly.pdbx_seq_one_letter_code
_entity_poly.pdbx_strand_id
1 'polypeptide(L)'
;MFGPVMFLIGVHMIKWALMSIQRLRPRARAIRILVTAVCLTLLLAGTAFGDDDAFPFGPFRMYSTSTPPNGNVNVMALDARMPDGTWKRVRLDAGEVGITRAEAEGQGTRFKVDPGLLERLVEAHDRLKPREPRWTGVRLIQQYYMLRHRLYVGTREFTIAQWTRS
;
A
#
# COMPACT_ATOMS: atom_id res chain seq x y z
N MET A 1 -25.72 1.46 -72.76
CA MET A 1 -24.91 0.30 -72.30
C MET A 1 -24.41 0.60 -70.90
N PHE A 2 -25.23 0.39 -69.86
CA PHE A 2 -24.84 0.53 -68.46
C PHE A 2 -25.56 -0.57 -67.68
N GLY A 3 -24.87 -1.69 -67.50
CA GLY A 3 -25.29 -2.87 -66.74
C GLY A 3 -24.66 -2.93 -65.34
N PRO A 4 -24.80 -4.05 -64.62
CA PRO A 4 -25.43 -4.15 -63.30
C PRO A 4 -24.46 -4.01 -62.11
N VAL A 5 -23.57 -3.02 -62.11
CA VAL A 5 -22.50 -2.93 -61.08
C VAL A 5 -22.95 -2.16 -59.82
N MET A 6 -23.97 -1.31 -59.92
CA MET A 6 -24.34 -0.40 -58.81
C MET A 6 -25.26 -1.03 -57.74
N PHE A 7 -25.81 -2.22 -57.98
CA PHE A 7 -26.65 -2.92 -57.00
C PHE A 7 -25.86 -3.84 -56.05
N LEU A 8 -24.63 -4.22 -56.41
CA LEU A 8 -23.84 -5.14 -55.58
C LEU A 8 -23.16 -4.46 -54.39
N ILE A 9 -22.89 -3.15 -54.47
CA ILE A 9 -22.18 -2.41 -53.41
C ILE A 9 -23.11 -2.11 -52.22
N GLY A 10 -24.38 -1.79 -52.47
CA GLY A 10 -25.37 -1.52 -51.41
C GLY A 10 -25.73 -2.73 -50.54
N VAL A 11 -25.75 -3.93 -51.13
CA VAL A 11 -26.09 -5.18 -50.41
C VAL A 11 -24.91 -5.67 -49.56
N HIS A 12 -23.67 -5.40 -49.97
CA HIS A 12 -22.48 -5.77 -49.19
C HIS A 12 -22.30 -4.87 -47.95
N MET A 13 -22.62 -3.57 -48.05
CA MET A 13 -22.53 -2.63 -46.92
C MET A 13 -23.56 -2.92 -45.80
N ILE A 14 -24.76 -3.39 -46.15
CA ILE A 14 -25.80 -3.79 -45.18
C ILE A 14 -25.37 -5.06 -44.40
N LYS A 15 -24.60 -5.96 -45.03
CA LYS A 15 -24.04 -7.14 -44.33
C LYS A 15 -22.99 -6.79 -43.28
N TRP A 16 -22.26 -5.69 -43.43
CA TRP A 16 -21.29 -5.22 -42.42
C TRP A 16 -21.92 -4.36 -41.31
N ALA A 17 -23.04 -3.68 -41.58
CA ALA A 17 -23.86 -3.01 -40.56
C ALA A 17 -24.61 -4.00 -39.64
N LEU A 18 -24.82 -5.23 -40.12
CA LEU A 18 -25.17 -6.40 -39.30
C LEU A 18 -23.89 -6.97 -38.64
N MET A 19 -23.13 -6.13 -37.96
CA MET A 19 -22.17 -6.56 -36.95
C MET A 19 -22.93 -7.49 -36.02
N SER A 20 -22.67 -8.79 -36.14
CA SER A 20 -23.59 -9.81 -35.66
C SER A 20 -23.86 -9.60 -34.18
N ILE A 21 -25.09 -9.20 -33.84
CA ILE A 21 -25.57 -9.23 -32.46
C ILE A 21 -25.70 -10.71 -32.13
N GLN A 22 -24.59 -11.31 -31.70
CA GLN A 22 -24.58 -12.67 -31.20
C GLN A 22 -25.41 -12.66 -29.92
N ARG A 23 -26.67 -13.11 -30.03
CA ARG A 23 -27.54 -13.26 -28.87
C ARG A 23 -26.92 -14.32 -27.96
N LEU A 24 -26.44 -13.88 -26.79
CA LEU A 24 -25.95 -14.78 -25.76
C LEU A 24 -27.02 -15.81 -25.41
N ARG A 25 -26.62 -17.09 -25.32
CA ARG A 25 -27.48 -18.13 -24.78
C ARG A 25 -27.97 -17.71 -23.37
N PRO A 26 -29.21 -18.02 -22.97
CA PRO A 26 -29.76 -17.61 -21.67
C PRO A 26 -28.85 -17.97 -20.48
N ARG A 27 -28.24 -19.17 -20.51
CA ARG A 27 -27.27 -19.62 -19.51
C ARG A 27 -26.02 -18.73 -19.44
N ALA A 28 -25.46 -18.36 -20.58
CA ALA A 28 -24.28 -17.48 -20.63
C ALA A 28 -24.60 -16.07 -20.08
N ARG A 29 -25.82 -15.57 -20.34
CA ARG A 29 -26.30 -14.32 -19.75
C ARG A 29 -26.47 -14.44 -18.23
N ALA A 30 -27.12 -15.49 -17.76
CA ALA A 30 -27.36 -15.71 -16.33
C ALA A 30 -26.04 -15.81 -15.54
N ILE A 31 -25.04 -16.52 -16.07
CA ILE A 31 -23.72 -16.63 -15.44
C ILE A 31 -23.05 -15.25 -15.34
N ARG A 32 -23.07 -14.44 -16.41
CA ARG A 32 -22.49 -13.09 -16.37
C ARG A 32 -23.17 -12.20 -15.34
N ILE A 33 -24.51 -12.20 -15.30
CA ILE A 33 -25.28 -11.44 -14.31
C ILE A 33 -24.93 -11.89 -12.90
N LEU A 34 -24.87 -13.21 -12.65
CA LEU A 34 -24.52 -13.76 -11.34
C LEU A 34 -23.11 -13.32 -10.92
N VAL A 35 -22.12 -13.46 -11.81
CA VAL A 35 -20.73 -13.04 -11.53
C VAL A 35 -20.66 -11.54 -11.25
N THR A 36 -21.34 -10.71 -12.05
CA THR A 36 -21.40 -9.26 -11.81
C THR A 36 -22.05 -8.93 -10.47
N ALA A 37 -23.16 -9.60 -10.12
CA ALA A 37 -23.85 -9.39 -8.85
C ALA A 37 -22.98 -9.79 -7.66
N VAL A 38 -22.22 -10.90 -7.76
CA VAL A 38 -21.25 -11.33 -6.75
C VAL A 38 -20.13 -10.30 -6.60
N CYS A 39 -19.49 -9.88 -7.69
CA CYS A 39 -18.44 -8.86 -7.65
C CYS A 39 -18.94 -7.54 -7.06
N LEU A 40 -20.15 -7.10 -7.44
CA LEU A 40 -20.77 -5.89 -6.89
C LEU A 40 -21.03 -6.01 -5.38
N THR A 41 -21.56 -7.15 -4.95
CA THR A 41 -21.81 -7.41 -3.52
C THR A 41 -20.52 -7.39 -2.72
N LEU A 42 -19.47 -8.07 -3.22
CA LEU A 42 -18.16 -8.07 -2.57
C LEU A 42 -17.57 -6.66 -2.50
N LEU A 43 -17.65 -5.89 -3.59
CA LEU A 43 -17.17 -4.50 -3.63
C LEU A 43 -17.90 -3.61 -2.62
N LEU A 44 -19.23 -3.69 -2.54
CA LEU A 44 -20.01 -2.90 -1.60
C LEU A 44 -19.71 -3.29 -0.14
N ALA A 45 -19.61 -4.60 0.14
CA ALA A 45 -19.28 -5.09 1.46
C ALA A 45 -17.86 -4.68 1.88
N GLY A 46 -16.88 -4.85 0.99
CA GLY A 46 -15.50 -4.43 1.23
C GLY A 46 -15.36 -2.91 1.37
N THR A 47 -16.10 -2.12 0.61
CA THR A 47 -16.11 -0.64 0.74
C THR A 47 -16.69 -0.20 2.09
N ALA A 48 -17.80 -0.80 2.52
CA ALA A 48 -18.49 -0.39 3.74
C ALA A 48 -17.81 -0.89 5.02
N PHE A 49 -17.19 -2.08 5.00
CA PHE A 49 -16.70 -2.76 6.21
C PHE A 49 -15.24 -3.21 6.13
N GLY A 50 -14.63 -3.21 4.95
CA GLY A 50 -13.27 -3.69 4.74
C GLY A 50 -12.19 -2.68 5.11
N ASP A 51 -10.95 -3.14 4.97
CA ASP A 51 -9.73 -2.34 5.08
C ASP A 51 -8.77 -2.65 3.91
N ASP A 52 -7.57 -2.10 3.94
CA ASP A 52 -6.51 -2.33 2.96
C ASP A 52 -6.27 -3.83 2.69
N ASP A 53 -6.42 -4.68 3.71
CA ASP A 53 -6.27 -6.15 3.61
C ASP A 53 -7.37 -6.83 2.77
N ALA A 54 -8.52 -6.18 2.58
CA ALA A 54 -9.66 -6.71 1.83
C ALA A 54 -9.60 -6.35 0.33
N PHE A 55 -8.52 -5.72 -0.14
CA PHE A 55 -8.27 -5.50 -1.56
C PHE A 55 -8.36 -6.82 -2.35
N PRO A 56 -8.97 -6.86 -3.57
CA PRO A 56 -9.41 -5.74 -4.41
C PRO A 56 -10.84 -5.23 -4.15
N PHE A 57 -11.56 -5.79 -3.18
CA PHE A 57 -12.94 -5.40 -2.91
C PHE A 57 -13.07 -4.41 -1.75
N GLY A 58 -12.04 -4.29 -0.91
CA GLY A 58 -11.86 -3.24 0.09
C GLY A 58 -11.17 -1.98 -0.47
N PRO A 59 -11.31 -0.84 0.21
CA PRO A 59 -10.67 0.40 -0.21
C PRO A 59 -9.16 0.36 0.02
N PHE A 60 -8.40 1.05 -0.84
CA PHE A 60 -7.06 1.50 -0.45
C PHE A 60 -7.21 2.77 0.41
N ARG A 61 -7.21 2.61 1.73
CA ARG A 61 -7.29 3.71 2.71
C ARG A 61 -6.21 4.76 2.53
N MET A 62 -5.03 4.37 2.03
CA MET A 62 -3.94 5.29 1.68
C MET A 62 -4.38 6.41 0.72
N TYR A 63 -5.36 6.15 -0.15
CA TYR A 63 -5.86 7.12 -1.13
C TYR A 63 -7.30 7.58 -0.88
N SER A 64 -8.05 6.87 -0.02
CA SER A 64 -9.49 7.11 0.18
C SER A 64 -9.83 7.73 1.53
N THR A 65 -8.85 7.92 2.43
CA THR A 65 -9.07 8.51 3.76
C THR A 65 -8.17 9.71 4.00
N SER A 66 -8.70 10.72 4.70
CA SER A 66 -7.93 11.85 5.22
C SER A 66 -7.74 11.70 6.72
N THR A 67 -6.60 12.16 7.26
CA THR A 67 -6.41 12.23 8.71
C THR A 67 -7.54 13.05 9.36
N PRO A 68 -8.18 12.56 10.44
CA PRO A 68 -9.18 13.31 11.17
C PRO A 68 -8.67 14.70 11.60
N PRO A 69 -9.50 15.75 11.57
CA PRO A 69 -9.09 17.10 11.95
C PRO A 69 -8.64 17.19 13.42
N ASN A 70 -9.13 16.28 14.26
CA ASN A 70 -8.70 16.05 15.63
C ASN A 70 -8.27 14.59 15.74
N GLY A 71 -6.97 14.34 15.70
CA GLY A 71 -6.42 12.99 15.63
C GLY A 71 -4.90 12.99 15.75
N ASN A 72 -4.28 11.84 15.50
CA ASN A 72 -2.84 11.70 15.47
C ASN A 72 -2.37 11.27 14.09
N VAL A 73 -1.29 11.89 13.60
CA VAL A 73 -0.52 11.38 12.47
C VAL A 73 0.59 10.52 13.02
N ASN A 74 0.63 9.26 12.58
CA ASN A 74 1.60 8.28 13.04
C ASN A 74 2.75 8.24 12.04
N VAL A 75 3.98 8.38 12.52
CA VAL A 75 5.19 8.25 11.70
C VAL A 75 6.16 7.33 12.41
N MET A 76 6.73 6.38 11.67
CA MET A 76 7.79 5.54 12.21
C MET A 76 9.15 6.19 12.02
N ALA A 77 9.97 6.13 13.07
CA ALA A 77 11.32 6.64 13.10
C ALA A 77 12.28 5.58 13.64
N LEU A 78 13.56 5.71 13.29
CA LEU A 78 14.62 4.82 13.75
C LEU A 78 15.69 5.66 14.45
N ASP A 79 16.02 5.28 15.67
CA ASP A 79 17.22 5.80 16.33
C ASP A 79 18.27 4.69 16.35
N ALA A 80 19.49 5.03 15.99
CA ALA A 80 20.68 4.19 16.13
C ALA A 80 21.41 4.53 17.42
N ARG A 81 21.93 3.50 18.10
CA ARG A 81 22.81 3.66 19.25
C ARG A 81 24.25 3.66 18.77
N MET A 82 24.95 4.74 19.06
CA MET A 82 26.35 4.94 18.69
C MET A 82 27.29 4.18 19.64
N PRO A 83 28.58 4.01 19.28
CA PRO A 83 29.58 3.38 20.16
C PRO A 83 29.77 4.08 21.51
N ASP A 84 29.54 5.40 21.57
CA ASP A 84 29.57 6.20 22.80
C ASP A 84 28.31 6.02 23.68
N GLY A 85 27.36 5.18 23.24
CA GLY A 85 26.12 4.89 23.94
C GLY A 85 24.99 5.89 23.68
N THR A 86 25.24 6.97 22.92
CA THR A 86 24.23 7.97 22.57
C THR A 86 23.25 7.44 21.52
N TRP A 87 22.01 7.97 21.52
CA TRP A 87 21.00 7.66 20.50
C TRP A 87 20.92 8.80 19.49
N LYS A 88 20.96 8.47 18.20
CA LYS A 88 20.84 9.43 17.10
C LYS A 88 19.74 9.00 16.13
N ARG A 89 18.88 9.95 15.76
CA ARG A 89 17.88 9.75 14.71
C ARG A 89 18.57 9.47 13.37
N VAL A 90 18.18 8.37 12.74
CA VAL A 90 18.66 7.97 11.42
C VAL A 90 17.47 7.80 10.46
N ARG A 91 17.76 7.75 9.17
CA ARG A 91 16.72 7.64 8.14
C ARG A 91 16.31 6.19 7.98
N LEU A 92 15.01 5.92 7.97
CA LEU A 92 14.44 4.68 7.43
C LEU A 92 14.43 4.78 5.90
N ASP A 93 15.61 4.52 5.32
CA ASP A 93 15.87 4.60 3.89
C ASP A 93 16.60 3.33 3.42
N ALA A 94 16.28 2.87 2.21
CA ALA A 94 16.87 1.66 1.66
C ALA A 94 18.40 1.74 1.53
N GLY A 95 18.95 2.93 1.26
CA GLY A 95 20.39 3.17 1.21
C GLY A 95 21.06 3.31 2.58
N GLU A 96 20.27 3.44 3.66
CA GLU A 96 20.77 3.60 5.03
C GLU A 96 20.69 2.30 5.82
N VAL A 97 19.55 1.60 5.76
CA VAL A 97 19.24 0.40 6.57
C VAL A 97 18.58 -0.72 5.78
N GLY A 98 18.57 -0.63 4.44
CA GLY A 98 18.06 -1.69 3.55
C GLY A 98 16.54 -1.75 3.41
N ILE A 99 15.77 -0.93 4.13
CA ILE A 99 14.32 -0.81 3.97
C ILE A 99 13.89 0.66 4.04
N THR A 100 12.78 0.96 3.39
CA THR A 100 12.10 2.25 3.45
C THR A 100 11.23 2.37 4.70
N ARG A 101 10.89 3.61 5.06
CA ARG A 101 9.91 3.88 6.13
C ARG A 101 8.57 3.19 5.91
N ALA A 102 8.06 3.15 4.68
CA ALA A 102 6.77 2.53 4.37
C ALA A 102 6.79 1.02 4.64
N GLU A 103 7.89 0.34 4.29
CA GLU A 103 8.07 -1.09 4.60
C GLU A 103 8.19 -1.33 6.11
N ALA A 104 8.91 -0.45 6.82
CA ALA A 104 9.00 -0.52 8.28
C ALA A 104 7.63 -0.34 8.95
N GLU A 105 6.85 0.64 8.49
CA GLU A 105 5.48 0.91 8.95
C GLU A 105 4.57 -0.32 8.71
N GLY A 106 4.64 -0.92 7.53
CA GLY A 106 3.89 -2.15 7.20
C GLY A 106 4.30 -3.38 8.02
N GLN A 107 5.53 -3.41 8.54
CA GLN A 107 6.03 -4.50 9.38
C GLN A 107 6.01 -4.18 10.88
N GLY A 108 5.40 -3.06 11.31
CA GLY A 108 5.45 -2.59 12.69
C GLY A 108 5.03 -3.63 13.74
N THR A 109 3.97 -4.41 13.48
CA THR A 109 3.54 -5.50 14.37
C THR A 109 4.58 -6.60 14.49
N ARG A 110 5.25 -6.94 13.38
CA ARG A 110 6.28 -7.98 13.35
C ARG A 110 7.50 -7.58 14.18
N PHE A 111 7.94 -6.33 14.09
CA PHE A 111 9.03 -5.81 14.93
C PHE A 111 8.69 -5.79 16.42
N LYS A 112 7.43 -5.53 16.78
CA LYS A 112 6.98 -5.60 18.19
C LYS A 112 7.02 -7.02 18.73
N VAL A 113 6.59 -7.99 17.92
CA VAL A 113 6.56 -9.42 18.30
C VAL A 113 7.96 -10.01 18.36
N ASP A 114 8.82 -9.66 17.40
CA ASP A 114 10.21 -10.13 17.32
C ASP A 114 11.17 -8.94 17.15
N PRO A 115 11.59 -8.30 18.27
CA PRO A 115 12.55 -7.20 18.24
C PRO A 115 13.94 -7.61 17.71
N GLY A 116 14.27 -8.90 17.70
CA GLY A 116 15.53 -9.41 17.15
C GLY A 116 15.68 -9.12 15.66
N LEU A 117 14.57 -8.94 14.93
CA LEU A 117 14.59 -8.53 13.52
C LEU A 117 15.28 -7.19 13.29
N LEU A 118 15.37 -6.33 14.30
CA LEU A 118 16.07 -5.05 14.20
C LEU A 118 17.58 -5.21 14.02
N GLU A 119 18.17 -6.35 14.42
CA GLU A 119 19.57 -6.69 14.12
C GLU A 119 19.85 -6.61 12.61
N ARG A 120 18.91 -7.08 11.78
CA ARG A 120 19.06 -7.09 10.32
C ARG A 120 19.19 -5.69 9.73
N LEU A 121 18.59 -4.68 10.38
CA LEU A 121 18.73 -3.28 9.97
C LEU A 121 20.15 -2.78 10.24
N VAL A 122 20.74 -3.20 11.36
CA VAL A 122 22.13 -2.88 11.72
C VAL A 122 23.10 -3.60 10.78
N GLU A 123 22.87 -4.87 10.50
CA GLU A 123 23.67 -5.61 9.52
C GLU A 123 23.59 -4.99 8.13
N ALA A 124 22.40 -4.54 7.71
CA ALA A 124 22.22 -3.83 6.46
C ALA A 124 23.00 -2.51 6.43
N HIS A 125 22.92 -1.72 7.51
CA HIS A 125 23.69 -0.48 7.63
C HIS A 125 25.20 -0.74 7.56
N ASP A 126 25.72 -1.71 8.31
CA ASP A 126 27.14 -2.07 8.30
C ASP A 126 27.63 -2.45 6.88
N ARG A 127 26.80 -3.16 6.10
CA ARG A 127 27.12 -3.50 4.70
C ARG A 127 27.05 -2.30 3.76
N LEU A 128 26.05 -1.43 3.91
CA LEU A 128 25.81 -0.27 3.05
C LEU A 128 26.78 0.88 3.33
N LYS A 129 27.21 1.02 4.59
CA LYS A 129 28.01 2.13 5.11
C LYS A 129 29.25 1.63 5.88
N PRO A 130 30.15 0.86 5.26
CA PRO A 130 31.28 0.23 5.95
C PRO A 130 32.30 1.21 6.55
N ARG A 131 32.23 2.50 6.17
CA ARG A 131 33.11 3.57 6.71
C ARG A 131 32.49 4.33 7.89
N GLU A 132 31.20 4.12 8.17
CA GLU A 132 30.53 4.78 9.29
C GLU A 132 30.72 3.99 10.60
N PRO A 133 30.57 4.64 11.76
CA PRO A 133 30.68 3.94 13.05
C PRO A 133 29.65 2.82 13.16
N ARG A 134 30.09 1.62 13.56
CA ARG A 134 29.20 0.48 13.76
C ARG A 134 28.24 0.75 14.90
N TRP A 135 26.95 0.67 14.63
CA TRP A 135 25.94 0.88 15.66
C TRP A 135 25.94 -0.28 16.67
N THR A 136 25.76 0.08 17.94
CA THR A 136 25.69 -0.87 19.07
C THR A 136 24.24 -1.28 19.38
N GLY A 137 23.28 -0.72 18.66
CA GLY A 137 21.86 -1.02 18.80
C GLY A 137 21.01 -0.12 17.95
N VAL A 138 19.72 -0.42 17.89
CA VAL A 138 18.69 0.37 17.21
C VAL A 138 17.38 0.28 17.99
N ARG A 139 16.59 1.34 17.91
CA ARG A 139 15.23 1.34 18.43
C ARG A 139 14.28 1.94 17.41
N LEU A 140 13.16 1.27 17.23
CA LEU A 140 12.09 1.71 16.38
C LEU A 140 11.12 2.53 17.23
N ILE A 141 10.81 3.73 16.78
CA ILE A 141 10.03 4.73 17.49
C ILE A 141 8.76 5.03 16.70
N GLN A 142 7.63 5.03 17.39
CA GLN A 142 6.38 5.55 16.88
C GLN A 142 6.22 7.01 17.33
N GLN A 143 6.25 7.94 16.39
CA GLN A 143 5.93 9.34 16.63
C GLN A 143 4.44 9.59 16.35
N TYR A 144 3.77 10.25 17.29
CA TYR A 144 2.39 10.70 17.18
C TYR A 144 2.37 12.22 17.11
N TYR A 145 2.13 12.78 15.93
CA TYR A 145 1.89 14.21 15.76
C TYR A 145 0.42 14.49 16.03
N MET A 146 0.15 15.22 17.11
CA MET A 146 -1.21 15.51 17.56
C MET A 146 -1.77 16.69 16.78
N LEU A 147 -2.98 16.49 16.26
CA LEU A 147 -3.75 17.52 15.58
C LEU A 147 -4.94 17.99 16.43
N ARG A 148 -5.16 19.30 16.42
CA ARG A 148 -6.40 19.95 16.86
C ARG A 148 -6.84 20.95 15.81
N HIS A 149 -8.05 20.78 15.28
CA HIS A 149 -8.58 21.61 14.19
C HIS A 149 -7.62 21.68 12.99
N ARG A 150 -7.00 20.55 12.63
CA ARG A 150 -5.96 20.41 11.58
C ARG A 150 -4.65 21.15 11.86
N LEU A 151 -4.47 21.71 13.05
CA LEU A 151 -3.22 22.34 13.48
C LEU A 151 -2.40 21.37 14.32
N TYR A 152 -1.10 21.36 14.08
CA TYR A 152 -0.13 20.66 14.92
C TYR A 152 -0.09 21.28 16.32
N VAL A 153 -0.26 20.47 17.36
CA VAL A 153 -0.24 20.93 18.76
C VAL A 153 0.83 20.25 19.62
N GLY A 154 1.51 19.23 19.10
CA GLY A 154 2.57 18.55 19.85
C GLY A 154 2.89 17.17 19.29
N THR A 155 3.99 16.60 19.79
CA THR A 155 4.46 15.27 19.41
C THR A 155 4.61 14.41 20.66
N ARG A 156 4.25 13.12 20.56
CA ARG A 156 4.65 12.08 21.52
C ARG A 156 5.41 10.98 20.82
N GLU A 157 6.39 10.41 21.50
CA GLU A 157 7.20 9.32 20.97
C GLU A 157 7.07 8.09 21.89
N PHE A 158 7.02 6.91 21.28
CA PHE A 158 7.02 5.63 21.98
C PHE A 158 7.98 4.68 21.31
N THR A 159 8.89 4.08 22.08
CA THR A 159 9.70 2.97 21.59
C THR A 159 8.83 1.74 21.43
N ILE A 160 8.73 1.21 20.22
CA ILE A 160 7.91 0.03 19.92
C ILE A 160 8.72 -1.27 19.92
N ALA A 161 10.00 -1.19 19.60
CA ALA A 161 10.95 -2.30 19.63
C ALA A 161 12.36 -1.75 19.78
N GLN A 162 13.23 -2.49 20.45
CA GLN A 162 14.63 -2.13 20.62
C GLN A 162 15.49 -3.38 20.57
N TRP A 163 16.65 -3.24 19.97
CA TRP A 163 17.70 -4.24 19.97
C TRP A 163 19.05 -3.57 20.26
N THR A 164 19.92 -4.28 20.98
CA THR A 164 21.28 -3.86 21.27
C THR A 164 22.21 -5.06 21.10
N ARG A 165 23.41 -4.82 20.58
CA ARG A 165 24.48 -5.83 20.60
C ARG A 165 24.81 -6.13 22.06
N SER A 166 24.76 -7.41 22.42
CA SER A 166 25.19 -7.94 23.70
C SER A 166 26.71 -7.87 23.85
#